data_AF-A0A502CBL8-F1
#
_entry.id   AF-A0A502CBL8-F1
#
_cell.length_a   1.000
_cell.length_b   1.000
_cell.length_c   1.000
_cell.angle_alpha   90.00
_cell.angle_beta   90.00
_cell.angle_gamma   90.00
#
_symmetry.space_group_name_H-M   'P 1'
#
loop_
_entity.id
_entity.type
_entity.pdbx_description
1 polymer ?
#
loop_
_entity_poly.entity_id
_entity_poly.type
_entity_poly.pdbx_seq_one_letter_code
_entity_poly.pdbx_strand_id
1 'polypeptide(L)'
;MGRVLRKRKKIDYHQINHKYDKLGFAKSKTITIKVSKFSGLVGRASSAPPQTSWPLLGMHGGVDYIADIINDVNWMDGSVDTIWLPFKYLDITGQTLQGMSQVVAGADADVEARAHFDDVSVTLRTAYASTRVTEAVGEAAAAICILENYPGFQMIWGAHVHSGTGIDQIWRRANHNGSFNYLVVEAKGPGAGLIFSPFLPTGYNQMEEGWVVNHLYSMDKNGHAAGEDIVAKLGLKFAVAHKNFAGGSKSYYGLDGSSAHKTRPSTIHGLVVSAFWRADGRLGYNAGTLTKYL
;
A
#
# COMPACT_ATOMS: atom_id res chain seq x y z
N MET A 1 -2.42 -45.99 -18.14
CA MET A 1 -3.53 -45.28 -18.81
C MET A 1 -4.62 -45.04 -17.76
N GLY A 2 -5.25 -43.89 -17.53
CA GLY A 2 -5.21 -42.55 -18.09
C GLY A 2 -5.93 -41.61 -17.10
N ARG A 3 -5.65 -40.31 -17.18
CA ARG A 3 -6.19 -39.25 -16.31
C ARG A 3 -7.55 -38.81 -16.85
N VAL A 4 -8.62 -38.72 -16.04
CA VAL A 4 -9.88 -38.03 -16.45
C VAL A 4 -10.48 -37.18 -15.32
N LEU A 5 -10.26 -35.87 -15.47
CA LEU A 5 -11.03 -34.66 -15.15
C LEU A 5 -12.17 -34.72 -14.10
N ARG A 6 -11.99 -34.00 -12.98
CA ARG A 6 -13.08 -33.59 -12.08
C ARG A 6 -13.87 -32.43 -12.70
N LYS A 7 -15.14 -32.66 -13.05
CA LYS A 7 -16.14 -31.58 -13.25
C LYS A 7 -16.43 -30.92 -11.90
N ARG A 8 -16.25 -29.60 -11.79
CA ARG A 8 -16.74 -28.82 -10.64
C ARG A 8 -18.26 -28.79 -10.69
N LYS A 9 -18.92 -29.38 -9.69
CA LYS A 9 -20.38 -29.34 -9.51
C LYS A 9 -20.75 -27.98 -8.89
N LYS A 10 -21.59 -27.20 -9.58
CA LYS A 10 -22.16 -25.95 -9.04
C LYS A 10 -23.07 -26.33 -7.86
N ILE A 11 -22.85 -25.73 -6.70
CA ILE A 11 -23.70 -25.93 -5.51
C ILE A 11 -24.92 -25.04 -5.67
N ASP A 12 -26.11 -25.65 -5.60
CA ASP A 12 -27.39 -24.97 -5.60
C ASP A 12 -27.78 -24.63 -4.15
N TYR A 13 -27.80 -23.34 -3.84
CA TYR A 13 -27.99 -22.82 -2.48
C TYR A 13 -29.47 -22.85 -2.03
N HIS A 14 -30.41 -23.27 -2.88
CA HIS A 14 -31.83 -23.33 -2.53
C HIS A 14 -32.25 -24.58 -1.73
N GLN A 15 -31.38 -25.57 -1.55
CA GLN A 15 -31.73 -26.84 -0.88
C GLN A 15 -31.32 -26.95 0.60
N ILE A 16 -30.70 -25.94 1.21
CA ILE A 16 -30.30 -26.02 2.63
C ILE A 16 -31.42 -25.48 3.52
N ASN A 17 -32.44 -26.31 3.74
CA ASN A 17 -33.51 -26.07 4.71
C ASN A 17 -33.19 -26.74 6.07
N HIS A 18 -32.79 -25.90 7.02
CA HIS A 18 -32.90 -26.00 8.49
C HIS A 18 -32.52 -27.28 9.27
N LYS A 19 -31.51 -27.15 10.15
CA LYS A 19 -31.62 -27.36 11.62
C LYS A 19 -30.29 -26.96 12.30
N TYR A 20 -30.24 -25.78 12.91
CA TYR A 20 -29.24 -25.46 13.93
C TYR A 20 -29.94 -24.96 15.19
N ASP A 21 -29.44 -25.43 16.32
CA ASP A 21 -29.93 -25.14 17.67
C ASP A 21 -29.98 -23.63 17.95
N LYS A 22 -31.08 -23.24 18.61
CA LYS A 22 -31.33 -21.89 19.09
C LYS A 22 -30.44 -21.58 20.30
N LEU A 23 -29.16 -21.32 20.06
CA LEU A 23 -28.40 -20.43 20.95
C LEU A 23 -28.75 -19.00 20.56
N GLY A 24 -29.42 -18.30 21.47
CA GLY A 24 -29.88 -16.93 21.28
C GLY A 24 -28.70 -15.99 21.09
N PHE A 25 -28.30 -15.77 19.84
CA PHE A 25 -27.54 -14.58 19.48
C PHE A 25 -28.47 -13.39 19.69
N ALA A 26 -28.23 -12.63 20.77
CA ALA A 26 -28.75 -11.28 20.89
C ALA A 26 -28.53 -10.59 19.53
N LYS A 27 -29.61 -10.07 18.92
CA LYS A 27 -29.60 -9.39 17.62
C LYS A 27 -28.23 -8.75 17.41
N SER A 28 -27.41 -9.32 16.52
CA SER A 28 -26.15 -8.70 16.16
C SER A 28 -26.55 -7.30 15.73
N LYS A 29 -26.14 -6.28 16.48
CA LYS A 29 -26.20 -4.92 15.97
C LYS A 29 -25.55 -5.03 14.61
N THR A 30 -26.32 -4.79 13.55
CA THR A 30 -25.75 -4.56 12.23
C THR A 30 -24.72 -3.49 12.49
N ILE A 31 -23.44 -3.87 12.50
CA ILE A 31 -22.36 -2.89 12.51
C ILE A 31 -22.45 -2.34 11.10
N THR A 32 -23.31 -1.35 10.93
CA THR A 32 -23.23 -0.43 9.82
C THR A 32 -21.88 0.22 10.04
N ILE A 33 -20.84 -0.33 9.41
CA ILE A 33 -19.60 0.38 9.22
C ILE A 33 -20.06 1.63 8.48
N LYS A 34 -20.12 2.76 9.20
CA LYS A 34 -20.28 4.06 8.56
C LYS A 34 -19.02 4.20 7.74
N VAL A 35 -19.09 3.77 6.48
CA VAL A 35 -18.14 4.18 5.47
C VAL A 35 -18.25 5.69 5.52
N SER A 36 -17.21 6.35 6.01
CA SER A 36 -17.09 7.79 5.97
C SER A 36 -16.97 8.18 4.49
N LYS A 37 -18.11 8.15 3.80
CA LYS A 37 -18.36 9.01 2.64
C LYS A 37 -17.95 10.40 3.10
N PHE A 38 -17.31 11.15 2.20
CA PHE A 38 -16.88 12.53 2.40
C PHE A 38 -17.77 13.24 3.43
N SER A 39 -17.14 13.84 4.46
CA SER A 39 -17.84 14.56 5.53
C SER A 39 -19.02 15.33 4.94
N GLY A 40 -20.25 14.99 5.37
CA GLY A 40 -21.49 15.53 4.80
C GLY A 40 -21.67 17.05 4.96
N LEU A 41 -20.73 17.71 5.63
CA LEU A 41 -20.66 19.17 5.77
C LEU A 41 -19.70 19.84 4.75
N VAL A 42 -18.81 19.09 4.08
CA VAL A 42 -17.66 19.67 3.36
C VAL A 42 -17.35 18.97 2.02
N GLY A 43 -17.88 17.78 1.73
CA GLY A 43 -17.64 17.09 0.45
C GLY A 43 -16.19 16.63 0.21
N ARG A 44 -15.29 16.81 1.18
CA ARG A 44 -13.84 16.71 1.05
C ARG A 44 -13.24 15.53 1.81
N ALA A 45 -12.17 14.93 1.28
CA ALA A 45 -11.47 13.83 1.96
C ALA A 45 -10.72 14.37 3.19
N SER A 46 -10.75 13.64 4.31
CA SER A 46 -9.99 14.01 5.52
C SER A 46 -8.48 14.06 5.29
N SER A 47 -8.03 13.32 4.27
CA SER A 47 -6.61 13.17 3.90
C SER A 47 -6.18 14.13 2.80
N ALA A 48 -7.10 14.98 2.30
CA ALA A 48 -6.73 16.08 1.43
C ALA A 48 -5.98 17.15 2.23
N PRO A 49 -5.03 17.88 1.64
CA PRO A 49 -4.24 18.90 2.34
C PRO A 49 -5.12 19.92 3.06
N PRO A 50 -4.83 20.47 4.24
CA PRO A 50 -5.75 21.39 4.91
C PRO A 50 -6.17 22.60 4.04
N GLN A 51 -7.35 23.20 4.28
CA GLN A 51 -7.78 24.39 3.53
C GLN A 51 -6.84 25.58 3.75
N THR A 52 -6.18 25.68 4.91
CA THR A 52 -5.17 26.71 5.16
C THR A 52 -3.93 26.56 4.28
N SER A 53 -3.76 25.40 3.63
CA SER A 53 -2.73 25.22 2.61
C SER A 53 -3.18 25.62 1.20
N TRP A 54 -4.44 26.08 0.98
CA TRP A 54 -5.00 26.34 -0.36
C TRP A 54 -6.11 27.42 -0.42
N PRO A 55 -6.05 28.39 -1.37
CA PRO A 55 -4.90 29.00 -2.03
C PRO A 55 -4.60 30.38 -1.39
N LEU A 56 -3.42 30.60 -0.80
CA LEU A 56 -2.99 31.94 -0.35
C LEU A 56 -1.49 32.13 -0.51
N LEU A 57 -1.08 33.41 -0.69
CA LEU A 57 0.30 33.88 -0.80
C LEU A 57 1.28 33.06 0.07
N GLY A 58 2.28 32.44 -0.56
CA GLY A 58 3.34 31.70 0.15
C GLY A 58 3.46 30.22 -0.19
N MET A 59 2.73 29.71 -1.19
CA MET A 59 2.99 28.38 -1.73
C MET A 59 4.44 28.27 -2.22
N HIS A 60 5.10 27.18 -1.87
CA HIS A 60 6.45 26.90 -2.34
C HIS A 60 6.42 26.79 -3.87
N GLY A 61 7.39 27.39 -4.58
CA GLY A 61 7.45 27.36 -6.05
C GLY A 61 7.69 25.97 -6.68
N GLY A 62 7.49 24.88 -5.93
CA GLY A 62 7.55 23.50 -6.42
C GLY A 62 6.26 22.72 -6.20
N VAL A 63 5.14 23.41 -5.91
CA VAL A 63 3.80 22.86 -5.88
C VAL A 63 2.88 23.80 -6.63
N ASP A 64 2.22 23.31 -7.68
CA ASP A 64 1.21 24.08 -8.40
C ASP A 64 -0.19 23.59 -8.06
N TYR A 65 -1.14 24.51 -8.05
CA TYR A 65 -2.56 24.18 -7.97
C TYR A 65 -3.31 24.51 -9.22
N ILE A 66 -4.18 23.56 -9.56
CA ILE A 66 -4.97 23.60 -10.76
C ILE A 66 -6.43 23.52 -10.32
N ALA A 67 -7.14 24.64 -10.53
CA ALA A 67 -8.51 24.83 -10.07
C ALA A 67 -9.53 23.96 -10.83
N ASP A 68 -9.19 23.54 -12.05
CA ASP A 68 -10.06 22.72 -12.90
C ASP A 68 -9.23 21.80 -13.80
N ILE A 69 -8.91 20.59 -13.31
CA ILE A 69 -8.11 19.64 -14.07
C ILE A 69 -8.87 18.96 -15.23
N ILE A 70 -10.18 19.22 -15.37
CA ILE A 70 -10.96 18.69 -16.49
C ILE A 70 -10.71 19.53 -17.74
N ASN A 71 -10.61 20.84 -17.57
CA ASN A 71 -10.46 21.80 -18.67
C ASN A 71 -9.04 22.36 -18.81
N ASP A 72 -8.14 22.08 -17.86
CA ASP A 72 -6.75 22.48 -17.95
C ASP A 72 -5.98 21.58 -18.93
N VAL A 73 -5.52 22.19 -20.03
CA VAL A 73 -4.72 21.52 -21.07
C VAL A 73 -3.33 21.12 -20.60
N ASN A 74 -2.87 21.68 -19.48
CA ASN A 74 -1.57 21.43 -18.87
C ASN A 74 -1.65 20.38 -17.73
N TRP A 75 -2.82 19.80 -17.44
CA TRP A 75 -2.91 18.72 -16.46
C TRP A 75 -2.13 17.49 -16.95
N MET A 76 -1.11 17.09 -16.18
CA MET A 76 -0.16 16.03 -16.55
C MET A 76 0.72 16.33 -17.79
N ASP A 77 0.89 17.62 -18.14
CA ASP A 77 1.84 18.03 -19.20
C ASP A 77 3.27 18.28 -18.69
N GLY A 78 3.46 18.25 -17.38
CA GLY A 78 4.72 18.61 -16.73
C GLY A 78 5.81 17.55 -16.87
N SER A 79 6.94 17.83 -16.23
CA SER A 79 8.14 17.01 -16.32
C SER A 79 7.94 15.61 -15.73
N VAL A 80 8.73 14.65 -16.21
CA VAL A 80 8.66 13.22 -15.83
C VAL A 80 8.98 12.94 -14.36
N ASP A 81 9.46 13.94 -13.63
CA ASP A 81 9.71 13.94 -12.19
C ASP A 81 8.56 14.57 -11.37
N THR A 82 7.44 14.92 -12.02
CA THR A 82 6.28 15.53 -11.36
C THR A 82 5.22 14.49 -11.02
N ILE A 83 4.79 14.48 -9.76
CA ILE A 83 3.63 13.71 -9.33
C ILE A 83 2.37 14.56 -9.37
N TRP A 84 1.25 13.92 -9.68
CA TRP A 84 -0.04 14.58 -9.88
C TRP A 84 -1.06 14.01 -8.90
N LEU A 85 -1.61 14.87 -8.03
CA LEU A 85 -2.50 14.48 -6.94
C LEU A 85 -3.87 15.13 -7.14
N PRO A 86 -4.78 14.49 -7.90
CA PRO A 86 -6.13 15.00 -8.10
C PRO A 86 -6.99 14.80 -6.86
N PHE A 87 -7.85 15.76 -6.53
CA PHE A 87 -8.79 15.65 -5.43
C PHE A 87 -10.17 16.14 -5.84
N LYS A 88 -11.19 15.46 -5.32
CA LYS A 88 -12.56 15.98 -5.37
C LYS A 88 -12.74 16.99 -4.24
N TYR A 89 -13.22 18.18 -4.58
CA TYR A 89 -13.52 19.26 -3.63
C TYR A 89 -12.32 19.63 -2.74
N LEU A 90 -11.15 19.83 -3.36
CA LEU A 90 -9.96 20.32 -2.66
C LEU A 90 -10.21 21.70 -2.05
N ASP A 91 -10.80 22.58 -2.85
CA ASP A 91 -11.50 23.80 -2.43
C ASP A 91 -13.00 23.59 -2.67
N ILE A 92 -13.77 23.66 -1.58
CA ILE A 92 -15.22 23.42 -1.55
C ILE A 92 -16.04 24.46 -2.28
N THR A 93 -15.44 25.62 -2.60
CA THR A 93 -16.08 26.70 -3.34
C THR A 93 -15.88 26.58 -4.84
N GLY A 94 -14.93 25.74 -5.27
CA GLY A 94 -14.54 25.55 -6.67
C GLY A 94 -15.19 24.36 -7.37
N GLN A 95 -14.59 24.00 -8.51
CA GLN A 95 -15.02 22.86 -9.34
C GLN A 95 -14.94 21.52 -8.61
N THR A 96 -15.64 20.52 -9.16
CA THR A 96 -15.73 19.19 -8.52
C THR A 96 -14.40 18.41 -8.51
N LEU A 97 -13.44 18.73 -9.39
CA LEU A 97 -12.15 18.04 -9.49
C LEU A 97 -11.01 19.04 -9.69
N GLN A 98 -10.08 19.06 -8.74
CA GLN A 98 -8.95 19.98 -8.66
C GLN A 98 -7.65 19.18 -8.53
N GLY A 99 -6.52 19.81 -8.80
CA GLY A 99 -5.23 19.15 -8.87
C GLY A 99 -4.14 19.85 -8.08
N MET A 100 -3.18 19.04 -7.65
CA MET A 100 -1.88 19.50 -7.22
C MET A 100 -0.80 18.80 -8.02
N SER A 101 0.26 19.52 -8.37
CA SER A 101 1.50 18.96 -8.86
C SER A 101 2.59 19.10 -7.80
N GLN A 102 3.56 18.18 -7.76
CA GLN A 102 4.78 18.35 -6.96
C GLN A 102 5.95 17.68 -7.67
N VAL A 103 7.08 18.37 -7.78
CA VAL A 103 8.33 17.78 -8.30
C VAL A 103 8.95 16.86 -7.24
N VAL A 104 9.35 15.66 -7.66
CA VAL A 104 9.94 14.60 -6.83
C VAL A 104 11.27 14.17 -7.42
N ALA A 105 12.34 14.46 -6.70
CA ALA A 105 13.69 14.12 -7.14
C ALA A 105 13.84 12.60 -7.33
N GLY A 106 14.41 12.19 -8.48
CA GLY A 106 14.70 10.79 -8.79
C GLY A 106 13.54 10.00 -9.39
N ALA A 107 12.33 10.56 -9.49
CA ALA A 107 11.21 9.90 -10.14
C ALA A 107 11.46 9.70 -11.65
N ASP A 108 12.17 10.61 -12.30
CA ASP A 108 12.58 10.50 -13.71
C ASP A 108 13.47 9.28 -14.02
N ALA A 109 14.24 8.84 -13.03
CA ALA A 109 15.18 7.72 -13.14
C ALA A 109 14.55 6.34 -12.85
N ASP A 110 13.32 6.28 -12.35
CA ASP A 110 12.62 5.04 -12.00
C ASP A 110 11.25 4.93 -12.70
N VAL A 111 11.21 4.09 -13.74
CA VAL A 111 10.00 3.87 -14.54
C VAL A 111 8.85 3.28 -13.72
N GLU A 112 9.15 2.38 -12.79
CA GLU A 112 8.13 1.71 -11.98
C GLU A 112 7.58 2.66 -10.90
N ALA A 113 8.42 3.53 -10.36
CA ALA A 113 7.96 4.60 -9.46
C ALA A 113 7.03 5.60 -10.19
N ARG A 114 7.30 5.92 -11.46
CA ARG A 114 6.38 6.75 -12.26
C ARG A 114 5.05 6.06 -12.52
N ALA A 115 5.08 4.79 -12.94
CA ALA A 115 3.87 3.99 -13.12
C ALA A 115 3.06 3.90 -11.81
N HIS A 116 3.74 3.80 -10.67
CA HIS A 116 3.12 3.88 -9.35
C HIS A 116 2.41 5.21 -9.11
N PHE A 117 3.07 6.35 -9.37
CA PHE A 117 2.44 7.66 -9.19
C PHE A 117 1.24 7.88 -10.14
N ASP A 118 1.32 7.36 -11.37
CA ASP A 118 0.19 7.41 -12.31
C ASP A 118 -1.03 6.64 -11.77
N ASP A 119 -0.81 5.43 -11.23
CA ASP A 119 -1.90 4.64 -10.63
C ASP A 119 -2.46 5.26 -9.35
N VAL A 120 -1.60 5.88 -8.53
CA VAL A 120 -2.03 6.69 -7.38
C VAL A 120 -2.90 7.86 -7.84
N SER A 121 -2.51 8.58 -8.89
CA SER A 121 -3.30 9.68 -9.48
C SER A 121 -4.67 9.19 -9.97
N VAL A 122 -4.72 8.07 -10.68
CA VAL A 122 -5.97 7.43 -11.14
C VAL A 122 -6.85 7.05 -9.95
N THR A 123 -6.26 6.47 -8.90
CA THR A 123 -6.97 6.08 -7.67
C THR A 123 -7.57 7.31 -6.98
N LEU A 124 -6.79 8.38 -6.80
CA LEU A 124 -7.26 9.61 -6.19
C LEU A 124 -8.41 10.26 -6.98
N ARG A 125 -8.32 10.26 -8.31
CA ARG A 125 -9.35 10.79 -9.20
C ARG A 125 -10.66 10.01 -9.10
N THR A 126 -10.57 8.68 -9.07
CA THR A 126 -11.73 7.78 -9.09
C THR A 126 -12.29 7.49 -7.71
N ALA A 127 -11.53 7.74 -6.63
CA ALA A 127 -11.95 7.46 -5.28
C ALA A 127 -13.25 8.20 -4.90
N TYR A 128 -14.14 7.47 -4.23
CA TYR A 128 -15.37 8.00 -3.63
C TYR A 128 -15.36 7.83 -2.10
N ALA A 129 -14.39 7.10 -1.56
CA ALA A 129 -14.23 6.81 -0.15
C ALA A 129 -12.97 7.49 0.37
N SER A 130 -13.09 8.21 1.50
CA SER A 130 -11.94 8.91 2.09
C SER A 130 -10.81 7.96 2.46
N THR A 131 -11.10 6.69 2.80
CA THR A 131 -10.09 5.69 3.14
C THR A 131 -9.17 5.36 1.96
N ARG A 132 -9.72 5.24 0.74
CA ARG A 132 -8.92 5.02 -0.47
C ARG A 132 -8.05 6.22 -0.81
N VAL A 133 -8.56 7.43 -0.55
CA VAL A 133 -7.76 8.66 -0.67
C VAL A 133 -6.62 8.64 0.36
N THR A 134 -6.89 8.23 1.60
CA THR A 134 -5.86 8.07 2.63
C THR A 134 -4.77 7.09 2.19
N GLU A 135 -5.15 5.91 1.70
CA GLU A 135 -4.22 4.90 1.22
C GLU A 135 -3.35 5.45 0.08
N ALA A 136 -3.97 6.04 -0.95
CA ALA A 136 -3.27 6.58 -2.11
C ALA A 136 -2.32 7.76 -1.76
N VAL A 137 -2.71 8.65 -0.84
CA VAL A 137 -1.81 9.72 -0.34
C VAL A 137 -0.65 9.12 0.46
N GLY A 138 -0.89 8.04 1.22
CA GLY A 138 0.14 7.29 1.92
C GLY A 138 1.16 6.69 0.96
N GLU A 139 0.69 6.01 -0.08
CA GLU A 139 1.49 5.39 -1.14
C GLU A 139 2.39 6.41 -1.82
N ALA A 140 1.84 7.57 -2.23
CA ALA A 140 2.64 8.65 -2.80
C ALA A 140 3.74 9.12 -1.85
N ALA A 141 3.40 9.41 -0.58
CA ALA A 141 4.39 9.91 0.39
C ALA A 141 5.49 8.90 0.69
N ALA A 142 5.15 7.61 0.74
CA ALA A 142 6.11 6.52 0.90
C ALA A 142 7.08 6.45 -0.28
N ALA A 143 6.58 6.56 -1.51
CA ALA A 143 7.44 6.53 -2.69
C ALA A 143 8.37 7.76 -2.75
N ILE A 144 7.86 8.96 -2.44
CA ILE A 144 8.68 10.18 -2.32
C ILE A 144 9.80 9.97 -1.30
N CYS A 145 9.49 9.42 -0.12
CA CYS A 145 10.47 9.14 0.93
C CYS A 145 11.63 8.26 0.43
N ILE A 146 11.32 7.20 -0.32
CA ILE A 146 12.35 6.28 -0.82
C ILE A 146 13.23 6.94 -1.87
N LEU A 147 12.61 7.63 -2.84
CA LEU A 147 13.33 8.32 -3.90
C LEU A 147 14.29 9.40 -3.35
N GLU A 148 13.87 10.14 -2.33
CA GLU A 148 14.67 11.22 -1.74
C GLU A 148 15.79 10.72 -0.80
N ASN A 149 15.56 9.66 -0.02
CA ASN A 149 16.48 9.26 1.06
C ASN A 149 17.28 8.00 0.79
N TYR A 150 16.86 7.18 -0.18
CA TYR A 150 17.48 5.88 -0.46
C TYR A 150 17.90 5.78 -1.92
N PRO A 151 18.81 6.65 -2.40
CA PRO A 151 19.22 6.66 -3.79
C PRO A 151 19.77 5.30 -4.24
N GLY A 152 19.43 4.93 -5.47
CA GLY A 152 19.80 3.66 -6.09
C GLY A 152 18.88 2.48 -5.74
N PHE A 153 17.89 2.66 -4.86
CA PHE A 153 16.76 1.74 -4.80
C PHE A 153 15.83 1.98 -5.98
N GLN A 154 15.32 0.90 -6.55
CA GLN A 154 14.33 0.91 -7.64
C GLN A 154 13.07 0.18 -7.19
N MET A 155 11.90 0.72 -7.50
CA MET A 155 10.63 0.09 -7.18
C MET A 155 10.49 -1.20 -7.98
N ILE A 156 10.05 -2.27 -7.31
CA ILE A 156 9.71 -3.55 -7.96
C ILE A 156 8.30 -4.03 -7.58
N TRP A 157 7.65 -3.32 -6.66
CA TRP A 157 6.27 -3.54 -6.24
C TRP A 157 5.70 -2.22 -5.70
N GLY A 158 4.51 -1.86 -6.14
CA GLY A 158 3.74 -0.70 -5.70
C GLY A 158 2.35 -0.68 -6.33
N ALA A 159 1.60 0.40 -6.13
CA ALA A 159 0.24 0.62 -6.66
C ALA A 159 -0.03 0.05 -8.07
N HIS A 160 0.85 0.30 -9.04
CA HIS A 160 0.70 -0.14 -10.43
C HIS A 160 0.62 -1.67 -10.64
N VAL A 161 1.10 -2.47 -9.68
CA VAL A 161 1.12 -3.95 -9.75
C VAL A 161 0.55 -4.62 -8.50
N HIS A 162 0.27 -3.87 -7.43
CA HIS A 162 -0.10 -4.47 -6.16
C HIS A 162 -1.50 -5.11 -6.20
N SER A 163 -1.63 -6.35 -5.72
CA SER A 163 -2.94 -6.96 -5.50
C SER A 163 -2.93 -7.95 -4.35
N GLY A 164 -3.59 -7.60 -3.23
CA GLY A 164 -4.05 -8.56 -2.22
C GLY A 164 -3.00 -9.17 -1.26
N THR A 165 -1.72 -8.83 -1.36
CA THR A 165 -0.64 -9.42 -0.55
C THR A 165 -0.23 -8.57 0.65
N GLY A 166 -0.91 -7.47 0.95
CA GLY A 166 -0.76 -6.70 2.19
C GLY A 166 0.51 -5.86 2.34
N ILE A 167 1.52 -6.03 1.47
CA ILE A 167 2.68 -5.13 1.37
C ILE A 167 2.36 -4.03 0.36
N ASP A 168 2.56 -2.78 0.75
CA ASP A 168 2.29 -1.62 -0.10
C ASP A 168 3.38 -1.47 -1.17
N GLN A 169 4.64 -1.39 -0.76
CA GLN A 169 5.76 -1.22 -1.70
C GLN A 169 6.95 -2.11 -1.39
N ILE A 170 7.68 -2.49 -2.43
CA ILE A 170 8.98 -3.14 -2.33
C ILE A 170 9.93 -2.46 -3.28
N TRP A 171 11.09 -2.09 -2.74
CA TRP A 171 12.18 -1.50 -3.48
C TRP A 171 13.41 -2.40 -3.41
N ARG A 172 14.24 -2.36 -4.45
CA ARG A 172 15.43 -3.19 -4.59
C ARG A 172 16.63 -2.36 -5.01
N ARG A 173 17.77 -2.58 -4.36
CA ARG A 173 19.08 -2.05 -4.77
C ARG A 173 20.08 -3.17 -4.97
N ALA A 174 20.75 -3.19 -6.11
CA ALA A 174 21.87 -4.10 -6.35
C ALA A 174 23.12 -3.65 -5.57
N ASN A 175 23.82 -4.60 -4.96
CA ASN A 175 25.12 -4.40 -4.36
C ASN A 175 26.23 -4.73 -5.37
N HIS A 176 27.44 -4.21 -5.14
CA HIS A 176 28.58 -4.44 -6.04
C HIS A 176 28.97 -5.92 -6.20
N ASN A 177 28.65 -6.77 -5.23
CA ASN A 177 28.92 -8.21 -5.24
C ASN A 177 27.81 -9.04 -5.92
N GLY A 178 26.83 -8.39 -6.57
CA GLY A 178 25.69 -9.05 -7.20
C GLY A 178 24.59 -9.52 -6.23
N SER A 179 24.72 -9.23 -4.93
CA SER A 179 23.61 -9.39 -3.97
C SER A 179 22.65 -8.21 -4.04
N PHE A 180 21.50 -8.32 -3.37
CA PHE A 180 20.48 -7.28 -3.37
C PHE A 180 20.09 -6.90 -1.94
N ASN A 181 19.84 -5.60 -1.73
CA ASN A 181 19.10 -5.14 -0.56
C ASN A 181 17.68 -4.85 -0.99
N TYR A 182 16.73 -5.38 -0.23
CA TYR A 182 15.31 -5.11 -0.41
C TYR A 182 14.81 -4.23 0.72
N LEU A 183 13.90 -3.33 0.39
CA LEU A 183 13.22 -2.47 1.33
C LEU A 183 11.72 -2.69 1.16
N VAL A 184 11.11 -3.31 2.16
CA VAL A 184 9.65 -3.47 2.29
C VAL A 184 9.13 -2.21 2.98
N VAL A 185 8.20 -1.52 2.33
CA VAL A 185 7.65 -0.27 2.84
C VAL A 185 6.17 -0.44 3.12
N GLU A 186 5.77 -0.06 4.32
CA GLU A 186 4.37 0.13 4.69
C GLU A 186 4.02 1.61 4.62
N ALA A 187 3.03 1.94 3.82
CA ALA A 187 2.60 3.30 3.53
C ALA A 187 1.37 3.66 4.35
N LYS A 188 1.48 4.68 5.19
CA LYS A 188 0.37 5.20 6.00
C LYS A 188 -0.03 6.58 5.51
N GLY A 189 -1.29 6.71 5.12
CA GLY A 189 -1.86 8.02 4.83
C GLY A 189 -1.94 8.93 6.05
N PRO A 190 -2.32 10.21 5.86
CA PRO A 190 -2.41 11.18 6.94
C PRO A 190 -3.30 10.70 8.09
N GLY A 191 -2.74 10.66 9.30
CA GLY A 191 -3.44 10.22 10.52
C GLY A 191 -3.69 8.71 10.63
N ALA A 192 -3.23 7.89 9.68
CA ALA A 192 -3.32 6.43 9.76
C ALA A 192 -2.14 5.86 10.56
N GLY A 193 -2.42 4.82 11.35
CA GLY A 193 -1.43 4.06 12.12
C GLY A 193 -1.30 2.62 11.64
N LEU A 194 -0.31 1.91 12.18
CA LEU A 194 -0.21 0.45 12.03
C LEU A 194 -1.39 -0.24 12.72
N ILE A 195 -1.86 -1.31 12.10
CA ILE A 195 -2.93 -2.13 12.68
C ILE A 195 -2.28 -3.24 13.51
N PHE A 196 -2.52 -3.20 14.81
CA PHE A 196 -2.16 -4.25 15.74
C PHE A 196 -3.40 -5.05 16.10
N SER A 197 -3.28 -6.37 16.14
CA SER A 197 -4.39 -7.25 16.49
C SER A 197 -3.95 -8.29 17.51
N PRO A 198 -4.62 -8.37 18.67
CA PRO A 198 -4.34 -9.41 19.67
C PRO A 198 -4.74 -10.81 19.18
N PHE A 199 -5.40 -10.92 18.02
CA PHE A 199 -5.80 -12.17 17.40
C PHE A 199 -4.79 -12.67 16.36
N LEU A 200 -3.65 -11.99 16.19
CA LEU A 200 -2.52 -12.48 15.42
C LEU A 200 -1.53 -13.21 16.33
N PRO A 201 -0.79 -14.21 15.82
CA PRO A 201 0.33 -14.76 16.58
C PRO A 201 1.36 -13.66 16.87
N THR A 202 2.03 -13.74 18.01
CA THR A 202 3.16 -12.86 18.33
C THR A 202 4.22 -12.91 17.23
N GLY A 203 4.71 -11.76 16.76
CA GLY A 203 5.66 -11.67 15.65
C GLY A 203 5.00 -11.54 14.27
N TYR A 204 3.67 -11.48 14.18
CA TYR A 204 2.90 -11.34 12.94
C TYR A 204 2.04 -10.08 12.87
N ASN A 205 2.19 -9.11 13.78
CA ASN A 205 1.63 -7.78 13.56
C ASN A 205 2.28 -7.11 12.35
N GLN A 206 1.59 -6.11 11.81
CA GLN A 206 2.06 -5.39 10.63
C GLN A 206 3.48 -4.87 10.82
N MET A 207 4.36 -5.19 9.86
CA MET A 207 5.80 -4.86 9.90
C MET A 207 6.62 -5.55 10.99
N GLU A 208 6.12 -6.62 11.60
CA GLU A 208 6.97 -7.60 12.29
C GLU A 208 7.57 -8.61 11.29
N GLU A 209 8.68 -9.26 11.66
CA GLU A 209 9.40 -10.19 10.77
C GLU A 209 8.48 -11.32 10.25
N GLY A 210 7.66 -11.93 11.11
CA GLY A 210 6.72 -12.97 10.73
C GLY A 210 5.64 -12.48 9.77
N TRP A 211 5.21 -11.21 9.89
CA TRP A 211 4.29 -10.61 8.94
C TRP A 211 4.94 -10.45 7.56
N VAL A 212 6.17 -9.95 7.49
CA VAL A 212 6.90 -9.79 6.22
C VAL A 212 7.11 -11.15 5.56
N VAL A 213 7.60 -12.14 6.32
CA VAL A 213 7.83 -13.52 5.81
C VAL A 213 6.53 -14.15 5.30
N ASN A 214 5.43 -13.99 6.04
CA ASN A 214 4.13 -14.55 5.65
C ASN A 214 3.61 -13.94 4.34
N HIS A 215 3.83 -12.63 4.12
CA HIS A 215 3.41 -11.98 2.89
C HIS A 215 4.35 -12.29 1.72
N LEU A 216 5.67 -12.43 1.94
CA LEU A 216 6.60 -12.92 0.92
C LEU A 216 6.25 -14.34 0.46
N TYR A 217 5.88 -15.23 1.39
CA TYR A 217 5.34 -16.55 1.04
C TYR A 217 4.10 -16.44 0.14
N SER A 218 3.17 -15.56 0.50
CA SER A 218 1.94 -15.35 -0.28
C SER A 218 2.25 -14.78 -1.66
N MET A 219 3.21 -13.86 -1.76
CA MET A 219 3.66 -13.28 -3.02
C MET A 219 4.26 -14.33 -3.96
N ASP A 220 5.21 -15.13 -3.47
CA ASP A 220 5.81 -16.25 -4.19
C ASP A 220 4.74 -17.26 -4.66
N LYS A 221 3.82 -17.64 -3.78
CA LYS A 221 2.77 -18.62 -4.09
C LYS A 221 1.77 -18.13 -5.13
N ASN A 222 1.55 -16.82 -5.20
CA ASN A 222 0.64 -16.20 -6.14
C ASN A 222 1.33 -15.82 -7.47
N GLY A 223 2.62 -16.10 -7.63
CA GLY A 223 3.37 -15.79 -8.86
C GLY A 223 3.69 -14.30 -9.02
N HIS A 224 3.80 -13.57 -7.92
CA HIS A 224 4.21 -12.16 -7.97
C HIS A 224 5.74 -12.07 -8.08
N ALA A 225 6.22 -11.51 -9.18
CA ALA A 225 7.64 -11.48 -9.54
C ALA A 225 8.56 -10.91 -8.43
N ALA A 226 8.11 -9.88 -7.71
CA ALA A 226 8.88 -9.32 -6.58
C ALA A 226 9.07 -10.34 -5.44
N GLY A 227 8.04 -11.11 -5.11
CA GLY A 227 8.11 -12.16 -4.10
C GLY A 227 9.01 -13.31 -4.54
N GLU A 228 8.83 -13.79 -5.78
CA GLU A 228 9.67 -14.85 -6.35
C GLU A 228 11.15 -14.46 -6.40
N ASP A 229 11.47 -13.22 -6.80
CA ASP A 229 12.85 -12.70 -6.82
C ASP A 229 13.45 -12.70 -5.41
N ILE A 230 12.76 -12.14 -4.42
CA ILE A 230 13.23 -12.09 -3.03
C ILE A 230 13.46 -13.50 -2.48
N VAL A 231 12.49 -14.39 -2.66
CA VAL A 231 12.57 -15.79 -2.22
C VAL A 231 13.76 -16.49 -2.86
N ALA A 232 13.94 -16.33 -4.17
CA ALA A 232 15.04 -16.93 -4.90
C ALA A 232 16.40 -16.36 -4.47
N LYS A 233 16.53 -15.04 -4.27
CA LYS A 233 17.80 -14.38 -3.94
C LYS A 233 18.24 -14.61 -2.50
N LEU A 234 17.32 -14.62 -1.54
CA LEU A 234 17.64 -14.97 -0.15
C LEU A 234 17.62 -16.48 0.12
N GLY A 235 17.14 -17.29 -0.82
CA GLY A 235 17.04 -18.74 -0.64
C GLY A 235 16.05 -19.08 0.48
N LEU A 236 14.94 -18.36 0.51
CA LEU A 236 13.90 -18.54 1.52
C LEU A 236 13.21 -19.87 1.30
N LYS A 237 13.02 -20.59 2.41
CA LYS A 237 12.17 -21.76 2.48
C LYS A 237 11.16 -21.52 3.59
N PHE A 238 9.91 -21.86 3.32
CA PHE A 238 8.80 -21.57 4.20
C PHE A 238 8.26 -22.84 4.83
N ALA A 239 7.86 -22.73 6.09
CA ALA A 239 7.14 -23.76 6.82
C ALA A 239 5.88 -23.17 7.46
N VAL A 240 4.89 -24.01 7.72
CA VAL A 240 3.70 -23.60 8.48
C VAL A 240 4.14 -23.39 9.94
N ALA A 241 4.17 -22.13 10.39
CA ALA A 241 4.52 -21.78 11.77
C ALA A 241 3.32 -21.90 12.71
N HIS A 242 2.14 -21.44 12.24
CA HIS A 242 0.89 -21.54 13.00
C HIS A 242 -0.22 -22.08 12.09
N LYS A 243 -0.50 -23.38 12.20
CA LYS A 243 -1.58 -24.01 11.44
C LYS A 243 -2.94 -23.64 12.04
N ASN A 244 -3.86 -23.13 11.22
CA ASN A 244 -5.25 -22.84 11.62
C ASN A 244 -5.33 -22.05 12.94
N PHE A 245 -4.58 -20.94 13.03
CA PHE A 245 -4.38 -20.23 14.29
C PHE A 245 -5.71 -19.77 14.91
N ALA A 246 -5.83 -19.90 16.23
CA ALA A 246 -7.04 -19.62 16.99
C ALA A 246 -8.31 -20.33 16.47
N GLY A 247 -8.16 -21.52 15.85
CA GLY A 247 -9.28 -22.27 15.28
C GLY A 247 -9.80 -21.70 13.95
N GLY A 248 -9.12 -20.71 13.39
CA GLY A 248 -9.45 -20.11 12.09
C GLY A 248 -9.03 -20.97 10.90
N SER A 249 -9.48 -20.59 9.71
CA SER A 249 -9.08 -21.25 8.44
C SER A 249 -7.72 -20.80 7.91
N LYS A 250 -7.16 -19.72 8.45
CA LYS A 250 -5.88 -19.16 8.02
C LYS A 250 -4.72 -19.81 8.78
N SER A 251 -3.69 -20.18 8.03
CA SER A 251 -2.39 -20.57 8.58
C SER A 251 -1.38 -19.44 8.37
N TYR A 252 -0.43 -19.30 9.28
CA TYR A 252 0.67 -18.35 9.19
C TYR A 252 1.96 -19.09 8.90
N TYR A 253 2.78 -18.49 8.04
CA TYR A 253 4.00 -19.09 7.52
C TYR A 253 5.22 -18.36 8.06
N GLY A 254 6.21 -19.14 8.48
CA GLY A 254 7.52 -18.67 8.91
C GLY A 254 8.63 -19.26 8.05
N LEU A 255 9.88 -19.00 8.41
CA LEU A 255 11.04 -19.57 7.75
C LEU A 255 11.33 -20.98 8.27
N ASP A 256 11.59 -21.90 7.35
CA ASP A 256 12.09 -23.23 7.64
C ASP A 256 13.56 -23.17 8.10
N GLY A 257 13.97 -24.10 8.97
CA GLY A 257 15.34 -24.18 9.48
C GLY A 257 16.41 -24.39 8.39
N SER A 258 16.02 -24.90 7.22
CA SER A 258 16.89 -25.08 6.04
C SER A 258 16.92 -23.88 5.09
N SER A 259 16.28 -22.76 5.45
CA SER A 259 16.31 -21.50 4.72
C SER A 259 17.73 -20.90 4.72
N ALA A 260 18.22 -20.46 3.56
CA ALA A 260 19.62 -20.04 3.39
C ALA A 260 19.89 -18.56 3.69
N HIS A 261 18.88 -17.78 4.07
CA HIS A 261 18.97 -16.33 4.27
C HIS A 261 20.14 -15.89 5.15
N LYS A 262 20.46 -16.63 6.22
CA LYS A 262 21.56 -16.28 7.14
C LYS A 262 22.96 -16.36 6.53
N THR A 263 23.14 -17.16 5.47
CA THR A 263 24.43 -17.33 4.80
C THR A 263 24.50 -16.59 3.46
N ARG A 264 23.39 -15.95 3.04
CA ARG A 264 23.35 -15.20 1.79
C ARG A 264 23.64 -13.71 2.02
N PRO A 265 24.30 -13.05 1.06
CA PRO A 265 24.67 -11.64 1.16
C PRO A 265 23.53 -10.66 0.85
N SER A 266 22.36 -11.15 0.45
CA SER A 266 21.18 -10.30 0.21
C SER A 266 20.43 -10.07 1.51
N THR A 267 19.85 -8.89 1.67
CA THR A 267 19.18 -8.49 2.93
C THR A 267 17.78 -7.94 2.68
N ILE A 268 16.91 -8.02 3.69
CA ILE A 268 15.60 -7.38 3.67
C ILE A 268 15.48 -6.44 4.88
N HIS A 269 15.07 -5.21 4.60
CA HIS A 269 14.73 -4.20 5.60
C HIS A 269 13.26 -3.81 5.51
N GLY A 270 12.71 -3.33 6.62
CA GLY A 270 11.39 -2.75 6.73
C GLY A 270 11.44 -1.27 7.06
N LEU A 271 10.55 -0.50 6.46
CA LEU A 271 10.32 0.90 6.80
C LEU A 271 8.82 1.20 6.82
N VAL A 272 8.38 1.93 7.85
CA VAL A 272 7.03 2.50 7.89
C VAL A 272 7.13 3.96 7.55
N VAL A 273 6.31 4.43 6.61
CA VAL A 273 6.28 5.84 6.21
C VAL A 273 4.88 6.39 6.43
N SER A 274 4.79 7.50 7.16
CA SER A 274 3.52 8.20 7.41
C SER A 274 3.47 9.53 6.66
N ALA A 275 2.48 9.69 5.81
CA ALA A 275 2.21 10.92 5.08
C ALA A 275 1.73 12.05 6.00
N PHE A 276 2.11 13.28 5.67
CA PHE A 276 1.50 14.48 6.23
C PHE A 276 1.55 15.62 5.22
N TRP A 277 0.70 16.63 5.41
CA TRP A 277 0.73 17.84 4.60
C TRP A 277 1.54 18.92 5.31
N ARG A 278 2.53 19.46 4.62
CA ARG A 278 3.35 20.56 5.10
C ARG A 278 2.57 21.87 5.02
N ALA A 279 2.97 22.84 5.83
CA ALA A 279 2.37 24.18 5.82
C ALA A 279 2.52 24.89 4.46
N ASP A 280 3.52 24.51 3.66
CA ASP A 280 3.81 25.07 2.34
C ASP A 280 3.05 24.36 1.19
N GLY A 281 2.15 23.43 1.52
CA GLY A 281 1.33 22.70 0.56
C GLY A 281 1.95 21.41 0.02
N ARG A 282 3.24 21.13 0.28
CA ARG A 282 3.88 19.88 -0.16
C ARG A 282 3.38 18.66 0.59
N LEU A 283 3.28 17.53 -0.12
CA LEU A 283 3.15 16.22 0.50
C LEU A 283 4.49 15.86 1.13
N GLY A 284 4.48 15.72 2.46
CA GLY A 284 5.63 15.30 3.25
C GLY A 284 5.43 13.90 3.84
N TYR A 285 6.48 13.42 4.50
CA TYR A 285 6.51 12.11 5.12
C TYR A 285 7.32 12.11 6.42
N ASN A 286 6.93 11.24 7.35
CA ASN A 286 7.74 10.84 8.49
C ASN A 286 8.15 9.39 8.30
N ALA A 287 9.46 9.14 8.25
CA ALA A 287 10.01 7.80 8.15
C ALA A 287 10.26 7.23 9.56
N GLY A 288 9.79 6.02 9.81
CA GLY A 288 10.09 5.28 11.02
C GLY A 288 11.52 4.72 11.02
N THR A 289 11.83 3.89 12.03
CA THR A 289 13.13 3.23 12.13
C THR A 289 13.27 2.15 11.04
N LEU A 290 14.36 2.21 10.29
CA LEU A 290 14.75 1.15 9.37
C LEU A 290 15.08 -0.12 10.15
N THR A 291 14.31 -1.18 9.95
CA THR A 291 14.46 -2.45 10.68
C THR A 291 15.05 -3.50 9.75
N LYS A 292 16.15 -4.14 10.13
CA LYS A 292 16.67 -5.30 9.38
C LYS A 292 15.93 -6.56 9.81
N TYR A 293 15.36 -7.30 8.86
CA TYR A 293 14.71 -8.58 9.12
C TYR A 293 15.62 -9.77 8.78
N LEU A 294 16.13 -9.82 7.55
CA LEU A 294 16.89 -10.96 7.00
C LEU A 294 18.23 -10.50 6.41
#